data_AF-A0A9X2DPI4-F1
#
_entry.id   AF-A0A9X2DPI4-F1
#
_cell.length_a   1.000
_cell.length_b   1.000
_cell.length_c   1.000
_cell.angle_alpha   90.00
_cell.angle_beta   90.00
_cell.angle_gamma   90.00
#
_symmetry.space_group_name_H-M   'P 1'
#
loop_
_entity.id
_entity.type
_entity.pdbx_description
1 polymer ?
#
loop_
_entity_poly.entity_id
_entity_poly.type
_entity_poly.pdbx_seq_one_letter_code
_entity_poly.pdbx_strand_id
1 'polypeptide(L)'
;MKTIDEYINEILRHVECDQADRDELAEEMRSHLLQAKEHYQLKGETEEQAIALAIADFGGDQEVGEQLQRSLFPYRKELLVLLGGGSILFAALAYLHGAVQLAEPHSLWMTIVILSGLGFLLLALFPAYMGNRKLLMNLYLAGQIPFYFLGLLIIDTGTQAYIMPLQLFGGGLILLTLTLVVLTALKTPVEKKLSKKKEQKRKGVHLFNLLAGIVIVGFAGFFLAGLLIFAGLTVYMLFPLGLIVFWALSYWWQYEAAKKNSPWMWVGAGLTVCMMIMFVVVYMR
;
A
#
# COMPACT_ATOMS: atom_id res chain seq x y z
N MET A 1 33.77 4.88 16.93
CA MET A 1 33.61 5.58 15.63
C MET A 1 32.86 4.65 14.71
N LYS A 2 31.86 5.12 13.96
CA LYS A 2 31.13 4.25 13.02
C LYS A 2 32.05 3.88 11.87
N THR A 3 32.03 2.61 11.46
CA THR A 3 32.62 2.22 10.17
C THR A 3 31.74 2.71 9.02
N ILE A 4 32.30 2.76 7.80
CA ILE A 4 31.52 3.06 6.58
C ILE A 4 30.33 2.10 6.46
N ASP A 5 30.51 0.82 6.79
CA ASP A 5 29.48 -0.20 6.64
C ASP A 5 28.39 -0.09 7.69
N GLU A 6 28.74 0.24 8.93
CA GLU A 6 27.77 0.56 9.97
C GLU A 6 26.94 1.79 9.59
N TYR A 7 27.58 2.83 9.07
CA TYR A 7 26.91 4.04 8.63
C TYR A 7 25.93 3.79 7.47
N ILE A 8 26.35 3.06 6.43
CA ILE A 8 25.48 2.65 5.32
C ILE A 8 24.30 1.82 5.82
N ASN A 9 24.54 0.89 6.74
CA ASN A 9 23.48 0.06 7.29
C ASN A 9 22.43 0.87 8.06
N GLU A 10 22.85 1.89 8.83
CA GLU A 10 21.91 2.80 9.51
C GLU A 10 21.09 3.62 8.51
N ILE A 11 21.70 4.17 7.44
CA ILE A 11 20.95 4.84 6.36
C ILE A 11 19.86 3.91 5.81
N LEU A 12 20.23 2.68 5.46
CA LEU A 12 19.33 1.72 4.81
C LEU A 12 18.19 1.24 5.72
N ARG A 13 18.27 1.42 7.05
CA ARG A 13 17.14 1.14 7.96
C ARG A 13 15.98 2.14 7.79
N HIS A 14 16.24 3.30 7.21
CA HIS A 14 15.24 4.32 6.93
C HIS A 14 14.66 4.22 5.50
N VAL A 15 15.13 3.27 4.70
CA VAL A 15 14.74 3.12 3.29
C VAL A 15 13.99 1.81 3.07
N GLU A 16 12.89 1.89 2.32
CA GLU A 16 12.11 0.72 1.94
C GLU A 16 12.66 0.05 0.67
N CYS A 17 13.67 -0.78 0.84
CA CYS A 17 14.33 -1.55 -0.22
C CYS A 17 14.16 -3.06 -0.01
N ASP A 18 14.02 -3.82 -1.10
CA ASP A 18 14.24 -5.27 -1.06
C ASP A 18 15.74 -5.58 -0.93
N GLN A 19 16.11 -6.85 -0.75
CA GLN A 19 17.50 -7.20 -0.50
C GLN A 19 18.40 -6.86 -1.70
N ALA A 20 17.90 -7.06 -2.93
CA ALA A 20 18.66 -6.74 -4.13
C ALA A 20 18.87 -5.23 -4.28
N ASP A 21 17.80 -4.44 -4.17
CA ASP A 21 17.87 -2.98 -4.18
C ASP A 21 18.76 -2.47 -3.03
N ARG A 22 18.74 -3.14 -1.87
CA ARG A 22 19.56 -2.79 -0.69
C ARG A 22 21.05 -3.00 -0.95
N ASP A 23 21.41 -4.12 -1.56
CA ASP A 23 22.80 -4.45 -1.85
C ASP A 23 23.37 -3.50 -2.91
N GLU A 24 22.60 -3.19 -3.97
CA GLU A 24 22.99 -2.22 -5.00
C GLU A 24 23.20 -0.81 -4.42
N LEU A 25 22.24 -0.33 -3.62
CA LEU A 25 22.36 0.96 -2.93
C LEU A 25 23.55 0.99 -1.96
N ALA A 26 23.81 -0.12 -1.25
CA ALA A 26 24.95 -0.23 -0.35
C ALA A 26 26.27 -0.16 -1.10
N GLU A 27 26.41 -0.84 -2.24
CA GLU A 27 27.60 -0.77 -3.08
C GLU A 27 27.84 0.64 -3.65
N GLU A 28 26.79 1.31 -4.14
CA GLU A 28 26.88 2.68 -4.66
C GLU A 28 27.35 3.66 -3.56
N MET A 29 26.70 3.63 -2.39
CA MET A 29 27.10 4.48 -1.26
C MET A 29 28.51 4.16 -0.77
N ARG A 30 28.88 2.88 -0.71
CA ARG A 30 30.24 2.45 -0.33
C ARG A 30 31.28 3.00 -1.30
N SER A 31 31.02 2.95 -2.61
CA SER A 31 31.93 3.49 -3.62
C SER A 31 32.19 4.98 -3.40
N HIS A 32 31.14 5.78 -3.16
CA HIS A 32 31.27 7.21 -2.91
C HIS A 32 31.98 7.52 -1.59
N LEU A 33 31.67 6.80 -0.51
CA LEU A 33 32.33 6.98 0.80
C LEU A 33 33.81 6.58 0.76
N LEU A 34 34.17 5.54 0.00
CA LEU A 34 35.57 5.14 -0.19
C LEU A 34 36.34 6.18 -1.02
N GLN A 35 35.74 6.75 -2.07
CA GLN A 35 36.34 7.85 -2.83
C GLN A 35 36.56 9.09 -1.95
N ALA A 36 35.59 9.44 -1.12
CA ALA A 36 35.73 10.54 -0.16
C ALA A 36 36.82 10.26 0.88
N LYS A 37 36.89 9.04 1.42
CA LYS A 37 37.97 8.60 2.33
C LYS A 37 39.34 8.76 1.67
N GLU A 38 39.51 8.27 0.45
CA GLU A 38 40.77 8.35 -0.29
C GLU A 38 41.20 9.82 -0.50
N HIS A 39 40.25 10.70 -0.85
CA HIS A 39 40.52 12.13 -0.97
C HIS A 39 41.06 12.76 0.31
N TYR A 40 40.54 12.38 1.48
CA TYR A 40 41.04 12.86 2.77
C TYR A 40 42.39 12.26 3.14
N GLN A 41 42.63 10.99 2.82
CA GLN A 41 43.95 10.36 3.00
C GLN A 41 45.02 11.06 2.15
N LEU A 42 44.69 11.44 0.91
CA LEU A 42 45.58 12.21 0.03
C LEU A 42 45.91 13.61 0.58
N LYS A 43 45.05 14.17 1.45
CA LYS A 43 45.30 15.43 2.16
C LYS A 43 46.16 15.26 3.43
N GLY A 44 46.56 14.03 3.77
CA GLY A 44 47.41 13.73 4.92
C GLY A 44 46.65 13.32 6.19
N GLU A 45 45.34 13.14 6.11
CA GLU A 45 44.53 12.65 7.24
C GLU A 45 44.83 11.16 7.53
N THR A 46 44.76 10.76 8.79
CA THR A 46 44.82 9.34 9.15
C THR A 46 43.58 8.60 8.65
N GLU A 47 43.64 7.27 8.49
CA GLU A 47 42.49 6.50 8.01
C GLU A 47 41.22 6.72 8.85
N GLU A 48 41.35 6.78 10.17
CA GLU A 48 40.21 7.02 11.07
C GLU A 48 39.62 8.42 10.87
N GLN A 49 40.47 9.44 10.76
CA GLN A 49 40.03 10.83 10.50
C GLN A 49 39.40 10.95 9.12
N ALA A 50 39.97 10.32 8.10
CA ALA A 50 39.43 10.30 6.75
C ALA A 50 38.04 9.65 6.68
N ILE A 51 37.81 8.56 7.43
CA ILE A 51 36.47 7.94 7.53
C ILE A 51 35.49 8.89 8.23
N ALA A 52 35.89 9.50 9.35
CA ALA A 52 35.04 10.43 10.08
C ALA A 52 34.64 11.63 9.22
N LEU A 53 35.60 12.20 8.47
CA LEU A 53 35.36 13.32 7.55
C LEU A 53 34.50 12.90 6.36
N ALA A 54 34.75 11.73 5.76
CA ALA A 54 33.92 11.21 4.68
C ALA A 54 32.46 11.02 5.11
N ILE A 55 32.22 10.48 6.30
CA ILE A 55 30.86 10.32 6.87
C ILE A 55 30.24 11.69 7.17
N ALA A 56 31.00 12.61 7.76
CA ALA A 56 30.51 13.96 8.08
C ALA A 56 30.08 14.74 6.83
N ASP A 57 30.86 14.64 5.76
CA ASP A 57 30.53 15.25 4.45
C ASP A 57 29.33 14.61 3.78
N PHE A 58 29.13 13.30 3.98
CA PHE A 58 27.99 12.57 3.42
C PHE A 58 26.67 12.93 4.13
N GLY A 59 26.74 13.27 5.43
CA GLY A 59 25.61 13.78 6.22
C GLY A 59 25.16 12.84 7.35
N GLY A 60 24.09 13.22 8.07
CA GLY A 60 23.51 12.37 9.11
C GLY A 60 22.81 11.14 8.51
N ASP A 61 23.03 9.94 9.09
CA ASP A 61 22.45 8.68 8.61
C ASP A 61 20.92 8.70 8.51
N GLN A 62 20.25 9.23 9.54
CA GLN A 62 18.79 9.39 9.51
C GLN A 62 18.34 10.38 8.42
N GLU A 63 19.02 11.51 8.28
CA GLU A 63 18.66 12.55 7.31
C GLU A 63 18.83 12.04 5.88
N VAL A 64 20.00 11.46 5.58
CA VAL A 64 20.32 10.86 4.29
C VAL A 64 19.32 9.75 3.96
N GLY A 65 19.03 8.88 4.94
CA GLY A 65 18.04 7.82 4.79
C GLY A 65 16.63 8.34 4.50
N GLU A 66 16.17 9.37 5.19
CA GLU A 66 14.86 9.99 4.95
C GLU A 66 14.80 10.70 3.59
N GLN A 67 15.86 11.38 3.18
CA GLN A 67 15.96 12.02 1.86
C GLN A 67 15.95 10.97 0.74
N LEU A 68 16.70 9.88 0.90
CA LEU A 68 16.72 8.76 -0.04
C LEU A 68 15.33 8.09 -0.14
N GLN A 69 14.67 7.85 1.00
CA GLN A 69 13.31 7.31 1.04
C GLN A 69 12.31 8.23 0.32
N ARG A 70 12.41 9.56 0.49
CA ARG A 70 11.53 10.53 -0.20
C ARG A 70 11.79 10.58 -1.69
N SER A 71 13.05 10.44 -2.11
CA SER A 71 13.43 10.36 -3.52
C SER A 71 12.84 9.12 -4.20
N LEU A 72 12.94 7.96 -3.53
CA LEU A 72 12.43 6.68 -4.06
C LEU A 72 10.90 6.56 -3.95
N PHE A 73 10.31 6.98 -2.83
CA PHE A 73 8.89 6.86 -2.52
C PHE A 73 8.32 8.17 -1.93
N PRO A 74 8.03 9.17 -2.78
CA PRO A 74 7.49 10.45 -2.34
C PRO A 74 6.23 10.31 -1.49
N TYR A 75 6.16 11.07 -0.40
CA TYR A 75 5.02 11.18 0.51
C TYR A 75 4.58 9.89 1.21
N ARG A 76 5.30 8.77 1.07
CA ARG A 76 4.83 7.48 1.59
C ARG A 76 4.70 7.45 3.11
N LYS A 77 5.68 8.01 3.82
CA LYS A 77 5.66 8.14 5.27
C LYS A 77 4.48 9.00 5.71
N GLU A 78 4.32 10.15 5.07
CA GLU A 78 3.27 11.12 5.35
C GLU A 78 1.86 10.53 5.13
N LEU A 79 1.65 9.81 4.04
CA LEU A 79 0.38 9.13 3.74
C LEU A 79 0.05 8.02 4.75
N LEU A 80 1.05 7.25 5.20
CA LEU A 80 0.84 6.22 6.23
C LEU A 80 0.56 6.81 7.60
N VAL A 81 1.22 7.92 7.95
CA VAL A 81 0.91 8.68 9.18
C VAL A 81 -0.51 9.21 9.14
N LEU A 82 -0.92 9.80 8.01
CA LEU A 82 -2.26 10.33 7.82
C LEU A 82 -3.33 9.22 7.88
N LEU A 83 -3.06 8.07 7.25
CA LEU A 83 -3.95 6.91 7.33
C LEU A 83 -4.03 6.35 8.75
N GLY A 84 -2.90 6.14 9.42
CA GLY A 84 -2.84 5.56 10.76
C GLY A 84 -3.51 6.44 11.81
N GLY A 85 -3.11 7.72 11.88
CA GLY A 85 -3.70 8.70 12.79
C GLY A 85 -5.17 8.95 12.47
N GLY A 86 -5.52 9.06 11.19
CA GLY A 86 -6.90 9.21 10.75
C GLY A 86 -7.79 8.02 11.12
N SER A 87 -7.28 6.80 11.02
CA SER A 87 -8.01 5.58 11.43
C SER A 87 -8.33 5.55 12.91
N ILE A 88 -7.35 5.91 13.76
CA ILE A 88 -7.53 5.96 15.21
C ILE A 88 -8.59 7.02 15.56
N LEU A 89 -8.49 8.21 14.94
CA LEU A 89 -9.46 9.29 15.14
C LEU A 89 -10.87 8.86 14.68
N PHE A 90 -10.99 8.25 13.50
CA PHE A 90 -12.26 7.79 12.95
C PHE A 90 -12.91 6.74 13.85
N ALA A 91 -12.14 5.76 14.33
CA ALA A 91 -12.61 4.74 15.25
C ALA A 91 -13.15 5.35 16.55
N ALA A 92 -12.43 6.32 17.14
CA ALA A 92 -12.86 7.01 18.35
C ALA A 92 -14.16 7.80 18.14
N LEU A 93 -14.27 8.55 17.03
CA LEU A 93 -15.47 9.34 16.73
C LEU A 93 -16.69 8.46 16.42
N ALA A 94 -16.52 7.40 15.63
CA ALA A 94 -17.58 6.44 15.34
C ALA A 94 -18.04 5.69 16.59
N TYR A 95 -17.11 5.33 17.50
CA TYR A 95 -17.44 4.74 18.78
C TYR A 95 -18.29 5.68 19.64
N LEU A 96 -17.91 6.96 19.76
CA LEU A 96 -18.68 7.95 20.51
C LEU A 96 -20.09 8.11 19.92
N HIS A 97 -20.22 8.13 18.59
CA HIS A 97 -21.53 8.16 17.93
C HIS A 97 -22.38 6.94 18.31
N GLY A 98 -21.85 5.72 18.17
CA GLY A 98 -22.56 4.47 18.51
C GLY A 98 -22.94 4.42 19.99
N ALA A 99 -22.05 4.84 20.89
CA ALA A 99 -22.32 4.88 22.32
C ALA A 99 -23.48 5.84 22.67
N VAL A 100 -23.56 6.99 22.00
CA VAL A 100 -24.61 8.00 22.26
C VAL A 100 -25.94 7.64 21.58
N GLN A 101 -25.92 7.14 20.34
CA GLN A 101 -27.14 6.92 19.55
C GLN A 101 -27.73 5.52 19.73
N LEU A 102 -26.89 4.49 19.84
CA LEU A 102 -27.33 3.09 19.84
C LEU A 102 -27.34 2.48 21.25
N ALA A 103 -26.74 3.15 22.25
CA ALA A 103 -26.43 2.58 23.57
C ALA A 103 -25.65 1.26 23.52
N GLU A 104 -25.13 0.89 22.35
CA GLU A 104 -24.34 -0.30 22.08
C GLU A 104 -22.94 0.13 21.61
N PRO A 105 -21.95 0.17 22.52
CA PRO A 105 -20.58 0.47 22.13
C PRO A 105 -20.00 -0.71 21.34
N HIS A 106 -19.78 -0.53 20.04
CA HIS A 106 -19.12 -1.52 19.17
C HIS A 106 -17.60 -1.60 19.43
N SER A 107 -17.23 -2.05 20.64
CA SER A 107 -15.86 -2.03 21.19
C SER A 107 -14.87 -2.93 20.43
N LEU A 108 -15.33 -4.06 19.87
CA LEU A 108 -14.48 -4.96 19.10
C LEU A 108 -14.03 -4.34 17.78
N TRP A 109 -14.96 -3.74 17.02
CA TRP A 109 -14.66 -3.06 15.76
C TRP A 109 -13.67 -1.91 15.98
N MET A 110 -13.93 -1.07 16.97
CA MET A 110 -13.03 0.04 17.33
C MET A 110 -11.63 -0.47 17.67
N THR A 111 -11.51 -1.50 18.49
CA THR A 111 -10.22 -2.10 18.87
C THR A 111 -9.43 -2.54 17.64
N ILE A 112 -10.09 -3.22 16.69
CA ILE A 112 -9.45 -3.67 15.44
C ILE A 112 -8.92 -2.49 14.63
N VAL A 113 -9.74 -1.44 14.42
CA VAL A 113 -9.34 -0.28 13.63
C VAL A 113 -8.22 0.51 14.31
N ILE A 114 -8.24 0.65 15.64
CA ILE A 114 -7.16 1.32 16.40
C ILE A 114 -5.86 0.53 16.29
N LEU A 115 -5.89 -0.78 16.56
CA LEU A 115 -4.69 -1.64 16.44
C LEU A 115 -4.13 -1.60 15.03
N SER A 116 -5.01 -1.58 14.01
CA SER A 116 -4.55 -1.40 12.65
C SER A 116 -3.93 -0.02 12.39
N GLY A 117 -4.54 1.04 12.92
CA GLY A 117 -4.04 2.41 12.80
C GLY A 117 -2.64 2.54 13.41
N LEU A 118 -2.43 1.96 14.58
CA LEU A 118 -1.11 1.85 15.22
C LEU A 118 -0.12 1.07 14.34
N GLY A 119 -0.56 -0.03 13.72
CA GLY A 119 0.26 -0.77 12.76
C GLY A 119 0.73 0.11 11.59
N PHE A 120 -0.13 0.97 11.01
CA PHE A 120 0.29 1.89 9.96
C PHE A 120 1.31 2.93 10.45
N LEU A 121 1.16 3.44 11.67
CA LEU A 121 2.15 4.34 12.28
C LEU A 121 3.50 3.66 12.48
N LEU A 122 3.52 2.41 12.95
CA LEU A 122 4.76 1.63 13.08
C LEU A 122 5.42 1.40 11.72
N LEU A 123 4.64 1.08 10.69
CA LEU A 123 5.17 0.91 9.33
C LEU A 123 5.70 2.22 8.72
N ALA A 124 5.13 3.37 9.11
CA ALA A 124 5.64 4.67 8.72
C ALA A 124 6.98 5.01 9.41
N LEU A 125 7.17 4.58 10.65
CA LEU A 125 8.41 4.77 11.41
C LEU A 125 9.51 3.79 11.01
N PHE A 126 9.14 2.58 10.59
CA PHE A 126 10.08 1.52 10.22
C PHE A 126 9.83 1.00 8.79
N PRO A 127 10.10 1.82 7.76
CA PRO A 127 9.83 1.48 6.37
C PRO A 127 10.61 0.25 5.87
N ALA A 128 11.77 -0.06 6.46
CA ALA A 128 12.58 -1.22 6.08
C ALA A 128 11.84 -2.57 6.18
N TYR A 129 10.83 -2.70 7.06
CA TYR A 129 10.04 -3.93 7.17
C TYR A 129 9.18 -4.21 5.93
N MET A 130 8.99 -3.22 5.06
CA MET A 130 8.07 -3.28 3.92
C MET A 130 8.75 -3.58 2.59
N GLY A 131 10.08 -3.49 2.51
CA GLY A 131 10.87 -3.63 1.29
C GLY A 131 10.49 -4.81 0.41
N ASN A 132 10.37 -5.99 1.03
CA ASN A 132 10.08 -7.26 0.36
C ASN A 132 8.60 -7.70 0.43
N ARG A 133 7.74 -6.92 1.09
CA ARG A 133 6.43 -7.41 1.55
C ARG A 133 5.26 -6.68 0.89
N LYS A 134 5.40 -6.31 -0.38
CA LYS A 134 4.38 -5.56 -1.16
C LYS A 134 2.99 -6.23 -1.13
N LEU A 135 2.94 -7.55 -1.29
CA LEU A 135 1.67 -8.29 -1.21
C LEU A 135 1.04 -8.19 0.17
N LEU A 136 1.82 -8.41 1.23
CA LEU A 136 1.32 -8.31 2.60
C LEU A 136 0.86 -6.89 2.93
N MET A 137 1.57 -5.86 2.46
CA MET A 137 1.14 -4.47 2.59
C MET A 137 -0.21 -4.22 1.93
N ASN A 138 -0.38 -4.68 0.69
CA ASN A 138 -1.63 -4.51 -0.04
C ASN A 138 -2.78 -5.29 0.59
N LEU A 139 -2.52 -6.50 1.10
CA LEU A 139 -3.52 -7.27 1.84
C LEU A 139 -3.91 -6.54 3.14
N TYR A 140 -2.94 -5.96 3.84
CA TYR A 140 -3.20 -5.20 5.06
C TYR A 140 -4.01 -3.94 4.80
N LEU A 141 -3.65 -3.15 3.79
CA LEU A 141 -4.39 -1.96 3.35
C LEU A 141 -5.81 -2.33 2.88
N ALA A 142 -5.94 -3.29 1.96
CA ALA A 142 -7.23 -3.70 1.43
C ALA A 142 -8.14 -4.30 2.51
N GLY A 143 -7.55 -5.03 3.47
CA GLY A 143 -8.25 -5.59 4.61
C GLY A 143 -8.90 -4.54 5.51
N GLN A 144 -8.46 -3.28 5.49
CA GLN A 144 -9.09 -2.21 6.27
C GLN A 144 -10.36 -1.63 5.65
N ILE A 145 -10.53 -1.76 4.34
CA ILE A 145 -11.65 -1.17 3.62
C ILE A 145 -13.01 -1.65 4.19
N PRO A 146 -13.25 -2.96 4.42
CA PRO A 146 -14.50 -3.43 5.05
C PRO A 146 -14.75 -2.84 6.43
N PHE A 147 -13.70 -2.61 7.24
CA PHE A 147 -13.85 -2.03 8.57
C PHE A 147 -14.24 -0.54 8.49
N TYR A 148 -13.69 0.23 7.55
CA TYR A 148 -14.16 1.60 7.33
C TYR A 148 -15.61 1.64 6.85
N PHE A 149 -15.99 0.76 5.92
CA PHE A 149 -17.38 0.63 5.48
C PHE A 149 -18.33 0.28 6.63
N LEU A 150 -17.95 -0.65 7.51
CA LEU A 150 -18.75 -0.98 8.68
C LEU A 150 -18.89 0.23 9.63
N GLY A 151 -17.82 1.00 9.82
CA GLY A 151 -17.87 2.25 10.56
C GLY A 151 -18.87 3.25 9.98
N LEU A 152 -18.87 3.42 8.65
CA LEU A 152 -19.84 4.28 7.96
C LEU A 152 -21.29 3.82 8.17
N LEU A 153 -21.55 2.51 8.15
CA LEU A 153 -22.88 1.96 8.43
C LEU A 153 -23.34 2.22 9.86
N ILE A 154 -22.43 2.14 10.84
CA ILE A 154 -22.72 2.49 12.25
C ILE A 154 -23.11 3.97 12.36
N ILE A 155 -22.39 4.84 11.65
CA ILE A 155 -22.59 6.29 11.66
C ILE A 155 -23.90 6.72 10.98
N ASP A 156 -24.37 5.96 10.00
CA ASP A 156 -25.59 6.27 9.22
C ASP A 156 -26.90 6.06 10.01
N THR A 157 -26.83 5.69 11.28
CA THR A 157 -28.01 5.36 12.11
C THR A 157 -28.74 6.58 12.70
N GLY A 158 -28.28 7.81 12.44
CA GLY A 158 -28.87 9.04 12.99
C GLY A 158 -29.09 10.17 11.98
N THR A 159 -29.65 11.28 12.44
CA THR A 159 -29.98 12.47 11.61
C THR A 159 -29.23 13.74 12.01
N GLN A 160 -28.27 13.63 12.92
CA GLN A 160 -27.53 14.77 13.47
C GLN A 160 -26.58 15.38 12.42
N ALA A 161 -26.41 16.71 12.45
CA ALA A 161 -25.62 17.44 11.45
C ALA A 161 -24.13 17.02 11.37
N TYR A 162 -23.56 16.49 12.45
CA TYR A 162 -22.16 16.03 12.48
C TYR A 162 -21.93 14.70 11.74
N ILE A 163 -23.00 13.97 11.40
CA ILE A 163 -22.93 12.67 10.72
C ILE A 163 -22.32 12.83 9.33
N MET A 164 -22.76 13.83 8.55
CA MET A 164 -22.24 14.05 7.20
C MET A 164 -20.72 14.32 7.19
N PRO A 165 -20.16 15.24 8.01
CA PRO A 165 -18.71 15.39 8.13
C PRO A 165 -17.98 14.09 8.51
N LEU A 166 -18.55 13.28 9.41
CA LEU A 166 -17.94 12.04 9.85
C LEU A 166 -17.98 10.97 8.74
N GLN A 167 -19.05 10.92 7.95
CA GLN A 167 -19.16 10.07 6.75
C GLN A 167 -18.15 10.49 5.68
N LEU A 168 -17.99 11.79 5.42
CA LEU A 168 -16.98 12.31 4.50
C LEU A 168 -15.57 11.97 4.96
N PHE A 169 -15.30 12.02 6.26
CA PHE A 169 -14.02 11.63 6.83
C PHE A 169 -13.73 10.13 6.62
N GLY A 170 -14.69 9.25 6.93
CA GLY A 170 -14.56 7.82 6.67
C GLY A 170 -14.42 7.48 5.18
N GLY A 171 -15.18 8.16 4.31
CA GLY A 171 -15.04 8.05 2.86
C GLY A 171 -13.66 8.50 2.38
N GLY A 172 -13.12 9.58 2.94
CA GLY A 172 -11.76 10.05 2.69
C GLY A 172 -10.70 9.02 3.07
N LEU A 173 -10.85 8.32 4.19
CA LEU A 173 -9.96 7.22 4.60
C LEU A 173 -10.01 6.04 3.62
N ILE A 174 -11.19 5.68 3.11
CA ILE A 174 -11.33 4.65 2.08
C ILE A 174 -10.58 5.06 0.81
N LEU A 175 -10.77 6.30 0.33
CA LEU A 175 -10.09 6.81 -0.87
C LEU A 175 -8.56 6.86 -0.69
N LEU A 176 -8.09 7.29 0.48
CA LEU A 176 -6.67 7.28 0.82
C LEU A 176 -6.10 5.85 0.82
N THR A 177 -6.82 4.90 1.41
CA THR A 177 -6.44 3.48 1.46
C THR A 177 -6.33 2.90 0.06
N LEU A 178 -7.32 3.14 -0.80
CA LEU A 178 -7.29 2.73 -2.20
C LEU A 178 -6.11 3.34 -2.95
N THR A 179 -5.82 4.62 -2.71
CA THR A 179 -4.65 5.30 -3.28
C THR A 179 -3.35 4.61 -2.86
N LEU A 180 -3.19 4.28 -1.58
CA LEU A 180 -2.01 3.56 -1.07
C LEU A 180 -1.90 2.13 -1.63
N VAL A 181 -3.01 1.43 -1.84
CA VAL A 181 -3.03 0.11 -2.51
C VAL A 181 -2.50 0.24 -3.95
N VAL A 182 -2.98 1.25 -4.69
CA VAL A 182 -2.50 1.53 -6.06
C VAL A 182 -1.00 1.86 -6.05
N LEU A 183 -0.56 2.80 -5.20
CA LEU A 183 0.85 3.22 -5.13
C LEU A 183 1.79 2.06 -4.79
N THR A 184 1.40 1.23 -3.83
CA THR A 184 2.17 0.05 -3.42
C THR A 184 2.23 -0.99 -4.54
N ALA A 185 1.13 -1.21 -5.26
CA ALA A 185 1.08 -2.14 -6.39
C ALA A 185 1.92 -1.68 -7.60
N LEU A 186 2.00 -0.38 -7.85
CA LEU A 186 2.75 0.20 -8.96
C LEU A 186 4.25 0.38 -8.69
N LYS A 187 4.70 0.14 -7.45
CA LYS A 187 6.12 0.21 -7.04
C LYS A 187 6.98 -0.76 -7.87
N THR A 188 7.79 -0.19 -8.75
CA THR A 188 8.74 -0.94 -9.59
C THR A 188 10.04 -1.15 -8.80
N PRO A 189 10.65 -2.36 -8.82
CA PRO A 189 11.97 -2.59 -8.21
C PRO A 189 13.03 -1.71 -8.87
N VAL A 190 14.03 -1.24 -8.13
CA VAL A 190 15.10 -0.36 -8.63
C VAL A 190 15.93 -1.08 -9.69
N GLU A 191 16.15 -2.38 -9.52
CA GLU A 191 16.96 -3.23 -10.40
C GLU A 191 16.46 -3.31 -11.87
N LYS A 192 15.16 -3.11 -12.13
CA LYS A 192 14.58 -3.38 -13.45
C LYS A 192 14.75 -2.19 -14.40
N LYS A 193 15.89 -2.16 -15.11
CA LYS A 193 16.15 -1.34 -16.32
C LYS A 193 15.20 -1.72 -17.48
N LEU A 194 13.91 -1.44 -17.32
CA LEU A 194 12.92 -1.53 -18.40
C LEU A 194 13.00 -0.25 -19.24
N SER A 195 12.87 -0.38 -20.55
CA SER A 195 12.58 0.79 -21.40
C SER A 195 11.30 1.47 -20.90
N LYS A 196 11.31 2.80 -20.78
CA LYS A 196 10.17 3.61 -20.29
C LYS A 196 8.83 3.19 -20.92
N LYS A 197 8.82 2.84 -22.20
CA LYS A 197 7.61 2.41 -22.93
C LYS A 197 7.08 1.04 -22.47
N LYS A 198 7.96 0.08 -22.15
CA LYS A 198 7.57 -1.23 -21.61
C LYS A 198 7.07 -1.12 -20.18
N GLU A 199 7.72 -0.27 -19.39
CA GLU A 199 7.32 0.02 -18.00
C GLU A 199 5.92 0.66 -17.95
N GLN A 200 5.67 1.68 -18.78
CA GLN A 200 4.36 2.33 -18.86
C GLN A 200 3.24 1.36 -19.24
N LYS A 201 3.45 0.49 -20.23
CA LYS A 201 2.47 -0.53 -20.61
C LYS A 201 2.14 -1.48 -19.46
N ARG A 202 3.17 -1.97 -18.76
CA ARG A 202 2.99 -2.87 -17.62
C ARG A 202 2.25 -2.18 -16.47
N LYS A 203 2.61 -0.94 -16.14
CA LYS A 203 1.91 -0.13 -15.13
C LYS A 203 0.45 0.11 -15.52
N GLY A 204 0.17 0.38 -16.80
CA GLY A 204 -1.19 0.54 -17.31
C GLY A 204 -2.06 -0.70 -17.11
N VAL A 205 -1.54 -1.89 -17.44
CA VAL A 205 -2.27 -3.17 -17.23
C VAL A 205 -2.50 -3.43 -15.74
N HIS A 206 -1.50 -3.17 -14.88
CA HIS A 206 -1.67 -3.31 -13.43
C HIS A 206 -2.72 -2.35 -12.88
N LEU A 207 -2.67 -1.07 -13.26
CA LEU A 207 -3.63 -0.06 -12.84
C LEU A 207 -5.06 -0.43 -13.28
N PHE A 208 -5.23 -0.81 -14.54
CA PHE A 208 -6.52 -1.26 -15.06
C PHE A 208 -7.09 -2.43 -14.25
N ASN A 209 -6.29 -3.49 -14.03
CA ASN A 209 -6.76 -4.66 -13.30
C ASN A 209 -7.04 -4.37 -11.83
N LEU A 210 -6.29 -3.48 -11.21
CA LEU A 210 -6.51 -3.09 -9.83
C LEU A 210 -7.81 -2.28 -9.66
N LEU A 211 -8.08 -1.34 -10.57
CA LEU A 211 -9.35 -0.61 -10.60
C LEU A 211 -10.53 -1.54 -10.90
N ALA A 212 -10.40 -2.43 -11.90
CA ALA A 212 -11.40 -3.45 -12.19
C ALA A 212 -11.63 -4.37 -10.98
N GLY A 213 -10.56 -4.74 -10.27
CA GLY A 213 -10.61 -5.56 -9.07
C GLY A 213 -11.39 -4.89 -7.93
N ILE A 214 -11.17 -3.59 -7.68
CA ILE A 214 -11.92 -2.82 -6.68
C ILE A 214 -13.41 -2.87 -7.00
N VAL A 215 -13.80 -2.63 -8.25
CA VAL A 215 -15.20 -2.69 -8.69
C VAL A 215 -15.77 -4.10 -8.55
N ILE A 216 -15.06 -5.11 -9.05
CA ILE A 216 -15.51 -6.51 -9.05
C ILE A 216 -15.64 -7.06 -7.64
N VAL A 217 -14.63 -6.87 -6.79
CA VAL A 217 -14.64 -7.34 -5.40
C VAL A 217 -15.68 -6.59 -4.59
N GLY A 218 -15.81 -5.27 -4.76
CA GLY A 218 -16.85 -4.49 -4.10
C GLY A 218 -18.26 -4.96 -4.48
N PHE A 219 -18.52 -5.12 -5.77
CA PHE A 219 -19.79 -5.61 -6.29
C PHE A 219 -20.10 -7.03 -5.84
N ALA A 220 -19.16 -7.97 -6.04
CA ALA A 220 -19.33 -9.36 -5.61
C ALA A 220 -19.49 -9.48 -4.08
N GLY A 221 -18.74 -8.68 -3.31
CA GLY A 221 -18.85 -8.61 -1.86
C GLY A 221 -20.22 -8.15 -1.38
N PHE A 222 -20.82 -7.15 -2.05
CA PHE A 222 -22.19 -6.71 -1.76
C PHE A 222 -23.20 -7.84 -1.93
N PHE A 223 -23.16 -8.58 -3.04
CA PHE A 223 -24.07 -9.71 -3.27
C PHE A 223 -23.81 -10.87 -2.32
N LEU A 224 -22.54 -11.16 -2.01
CA LEU A 224 -22.20 -12.19 -1.02
C LEU A 224 -22.76 -11.86 0.36
N ALA A 225 -22.61 -10.61 0.80
CA ALA A 225 -23.17 -10.15 2.07
C ALA A 225 -24.70 -10.26 2.08
N GLY A 226 -25.37 -9.79 1.02
CA GLY A 226 -26.83 -9.91 0.88
C GLY A 226 -27.30 -11.36 0.91
N LEU A 227 -26.68 -12.25 0.12
CA LEU A 227 -27.00 -13.68 0.12
C LEU A 227 -26.80 -14.30 1.50
N LEU A 228 -25.70 -13.99 2.19
CA LEU A 228 -25.43 -14.54 3.51
C LEU A 228 -26.47 -14.09 4.54
N ILE A 229 -26.88 -12.82 4.52
CA ILE A 229 -27.87 -12.26 5.46
C ILE A 229 -29.26 -12.82 5.19
N PHE A 230 -29.71 -12.85 3.93
CA PHE A 230 -31.10 -13.17 3.59
C PHE A 230 -31.36 -14.64 3.27
N ALA A 231 -30.36 -15.33 2.72
CA ALA A 231 -30.49 -16.72 2.25
C ALA A 231 -29.58 -17.70 3.02
N GLY A 232 -28.65 -17.21 3.84
CA GLY A 232 -27.64 -18.03 4.50
C GLY A 232 -26.58 -18.57 3.55
N LEU A 233 -25.90 -19.64 3.96
CA LEU A 233 -24.90 -20.33 3.13
C LEU A 233 -25.60 -21.11 2.00
N THR A 234 -25.53 -20.59 0.78
CA THR A 234 -26.19 -21.20 -0.40
C THR A 234 -25.22 -21.39 -1.56
N VAL A 235 -25.56 -22.33 -2.46
CA VAL A 235 -24.77 -22.59 -3.68
C VAL A 235 -24.71 -21.37 -4.62
N TYR A 236 -25.69 -20.47 -4.55
CA TYR A 236 -25.71 -19.25 -5.35
C TYR A 236 -24.55 -18.29 -5.01
N MET A 237 -23.94 -18.42 -3.83
CA MET A 237 -22.72 -17.67 -3.47
C MET A 237 -21.52 -18.03 -4.34
N LEU A 238 -21.52 -19.20 -4.99
CA LEU A 238 -20.48 -19.57 -5.96
C LEU A 238 -20.43 -18.62 -7.16
N PHE A 239 -21.54 -17.96 -7.51
CA PHE A 239 -21.59 -17.05 -8.65
C PHE A 239 -20.74 -15.79 -8.42
N PRO A 240 -21.00 -14.95 -7.38
CA PRO A 240 -20.13 -13.80 -7.09
C PRO A 240 -18.69 -14.21 -6.71
N LEU A 241 -18.48 -15.36 -6.05
CA LEU A 241 -17.12 -15.89 -5.84
C LEU A 241 -16.43 -16.23 -7.17
N GLY A 242 -17.15 -16.84 -8.10
CA GLY A 242 -16.67 -17.17 -9.44
C GLY A 242 -16.23 -15.93 -10.21
N LEU A 243 -16.90 -14.78 -10.03
CA LEU A 243 -16.48 -13.51 -10.62
C LEU A 243 -15.13 -13.04 -10.09
N ILE A 244 -14.91 -13.13 -8.77
CA ILE A 244 -13.63 -12.77 -8.13
C ILE A 244 -12.51 -13.71 -8.63
N VAL A 245 -12.78 -15.02 -8.65
CA VAL A 245 -11.82 -16.04 -9.12
C VAL A 245 -11.47 -15.80 -10.59
N PHE A 246 -12.47 -15.56 -11.45
CA PHE A 246 -12.24 -15.27 -12.86
C PHE A 246 -11.39 -14.00 -13.04
N TRP A 247 -11.70 -12.93 -12.33
CA TRP A 247 -10.90 -11.71 -12.37
C TRP A 247 -9.45 -11.97 -11.97
N ALA A 248 -9.21 -12.72 -10.89
CA ALA A 248 -7.87 -13.04 -10.43
C ALA A 248 -7.08 -13.86 -11.47
N LEU A 249 -7.72 -14.85 -12.09
CA LEU A 249 -7.12 -15.67 -13.17
C LEU A 249 -6.84 -14.83 -14.42
N SER A 250 -7.79 -13.98 -14.83
CA SER A 250 -7.62 -13.08 -15.96
C SER A 250 -6.47 -12.10 -15.72
N TYR A 251 -6.39 -11.52 -14.52
CA TYR A 251 -5.29 -10.62 -14.16
C TYR A 251 -3.94 -11.34 -14.20
N TRP A 252 -3.84 -12.54 -13.64
CA TRP A 252 -2.62 -13.34 -13.71
C TRP A 252 -2.20 -13.61 -15.17
N TRP A 253 -3.14 -13.99 -16.03
CA TRP A 253 -2.87 -14.20 -17.45
C TRP A 253 -2.40 -12.92 -18.16
N GLN A 254 -3.06 -11.79 -17.91
CA GLN A 254 -2.66 -10.48 -18.44
C GLN A 254 -1.27 -10.08 -17.99
N TYR A 255 -0.90 -10.38 -16.74
CA TYR A 255 0.44 -10.11 -16.20
C TYR A 255 1.52 -10.94 -16.90
N GLU A 256 1.30 -12.23 -17.11
CA GLU A 256 2.25 -13.08 -17.85
C GLU A 256 2.36 -12.66 -19.33
N ALA A 257 1.25 -12.25 -19.95
CA ALA A 257 1.26 -11.68 -21.30
C ALA A 257 2.03 -10.35 -21.36
N ALA A 258 1.89 -9.49 -20.34
CA ALA A 258 2.60 -8.22 -20.25
C ALA A 258 4.12 -8.38 -20.10
N LYS A 259 4.60 -9.42 -19.38
CA LYS A 259 6.04 -9.76 -19.33
C LYS A 259 6.62 -10.02 -20.72
N LYS A 260 5.83 -10.66 -21.59
CA LYS A 260 6.21 -10.98 -22.98
C LYS A 260 5.92 -9.82 -23.96
N ASN A 261 5.45 -8.66 -23.48
CA ASN A 261 4.98 -7.52 -24.29
C ASN A 261 3.98 -7.94 -25.38
N SER A 262 3.11 -8.89 -25.04
CA SER A 262 2.15 -9.50 -25.94
C SER A 262 0.85 -8.68 -26.02
N PRO A 263 0.22 -8.53 -27.20
CA PRO A 263 -1.07 -7.84 -27.33
C PRO A 263 -2.22 -8.57 -26.60
N TRP A 264 -2.05 -9.86 -26.29
CA TRP A 264 -3.02 -10.68 -25.56
C TRP A 264 -3.40 -10.11 -24.19
N MET A 265 -2.57 -9.25 -23.59
CA MET A 265 -2.91 -8.56 -22.34
C MET A 265 -4.16 -7.68 -22.48
N TRP A 266 -4.39 -7.06 -23.64
CA TRP A 266 -5.58 -6.22 -23.87
C TRP A 266 -6.82 -7.05 -24.18
N VAL A 267 -6.64 -8.23 -24.79
CA VAL A 267 -7.73 -9.18 -24.97
C VAL A 267 -8.24 -9.65 -23.61
N GLY A 268 -7.33 -9.96 -22.67
CA GLY A 268 -7.69 -10.28 -21.29
C GLY A 268 -8.42 -9.13 -20.58
N ALA A 269 -7.96 -7.90 -20.76
CA ALA A 269 -8.67 -6.73 -20.21
C ALA A 269 -10.10 -6.61 -20.75
N GLY A 270 -10.30 -6.79 -22.07
CA GLY A 270 -11.62 -6.81 -22.69
C GLY A 270 -12.51 -7.94 -22.17
N LEU A 271 -11.97 -9.15 -21.99
CA LEU A 271 -12.70 -10.28 -21.43
C LEU A 271 -13.18 -10.01 -19.99
N THR A 272 -12.33 -9.39 -19.16
CA THR A 272 -12.70 -8.99 -17.79
C THR A 272 -13.91 -8.04 -17.80
N VAL A 273 -13.93 -7.05 -18.69
CA VAL A 273 -15.05 -6.10 -18.81
C VAL A 273 -16.32 -6.79 -19.32
N CYS A 274 -16.21 -7.61 -20.37
CA CYS A 274 -17.34 -8.34 -20.92
C CYS A 274 -17.98 -9.26 -19.88
N MET A 275 -17.18 -9.96 -19.08
CA MET A 275 -17.70 -10.80 -18.01
C MET A 275 -18.37 -9.99 -16.91
N MET A 276 -17.84 -8.81 -16.54
CA MET A 276 -18.49 -7.91 -15.60
C MET A 276 -19.87 -7.46 -16.10
N ILE A 277 -19.96 -7.06 -17.38
CA ILE A 277 -21.24 -6.66 -18.00
C ILE A 277 -22.23 -7.83 -18.01
N MET A 278 -21.78 -9.02 -18.43
CA MET A 278 -22.61 -10.21 -18.46
C MET A 278 -23.17 -10.53 -17.07
N PHE A 279 -22.33 -10.42 -16.04
CA PHE A 279 -22.73 -10.66 -14.66
C PHE A 279 -23.83 -9.69 -14.21
N VAL A 280 -23.65 -8.39 -14.47
CA VAL A 280 -24.66 -7.36 -14.15
C VAL A 280 -25.98 -7.64 -14.87
N VAL A 281 -25.93 -7.98 -16.17
CA VAL A 281 -27.12 -8.28 -16.97
C VAL A 281 -27.87 -9.50 -16.47
N VAL A 282 -27.16 -10.55 -16.06
CA VAL A 282 -27.77 -11.77 -15.51
C VAL A 282 -28.44 -11.50 -14.17
N TYR A 283 -27.83 -10.68 -13.30
CA TYR A 283 -28.38 -10.39 -11.97
C TYR A 283 -29.55 -9.39 -11.99
N MET A 284 -29.65 -8.58 -13.03
CA MET A 284 -30.76 -7.63 -13.20
C MET A 284 -32.02 -8.26 -13.82
N ARG A 285 -31.98 -9.55 -14.20
CA ARG A 285 -33.13 -10.30 -14.73
C ARG A 285 -33.68 -11.24 -13.66
#